data_AF-A0A531L311-F1
#
_entry.id   AF-A0A531L311-F1
#
_cell.length_a   1.000
_cell.length_b   1.000
_cell.length_c   1.000
_cell.angle_alpha   90.00
_cell.angle_beta   90.00
_cell.angle_gamma   90.00
#
_symmetry.space_group_name_H-M   'P 1'
#
loop_
_entity.id
_entity.type
_entity.pdbx_description
1 polymer ?
#
loop_
_entity_poly.entity_id
_entity_poly.type
_entity_poly.pdbx_seq_one_letter_code
_entity_poly.pdbx_strand_id
1 'polypeptide(L)'
;FIHAENPAAAMRFVTAIRARCSRIVDAPHGGVPRPALWSGLRSVAYQRYVIFYTVEGAAIRIERILHGARDIEAIFYEGDS
;
A
#
# COMPACT_ATOMS: atom_id res chain seq x y z
N PHE A 1 -10.37 11.19 6.22
CA PHE A 1 -10.06 11.98 7.43
C PHE A 1 -9.96 11.06 8.65
N ILE A 2 -8.76 10.81 9.18
CA ILE A 2 -8.58 10.16 10.49
C ILE A 2 -7.33 10.79 11.13
N HIS A 3 -7.48 11.81 11.97
CA HIS A 3 -6.34 12.32 12.74
C HIS A 3 -6.64 12.87 14.14
N ALA A 4 -7.87 12.74 14.67
CA ALA A 4 -8.19 13.35 15.97
C ALA A 4 -8.29 12.36 17.16
N GLU A 5 -8.47 11.05 16.96
CA GLU A 5 -8.98 10.23 18.07
C GLU A 5 -7.92 9.42 18.84
N ASN A 6 -6.74 9.11 18.28
CA ASN A 6 -5.71 8.38 19.04
C ASN A 6 -4.30 8.44 18.39
N PRO A 7 -3.46 9.42 18.74
CA PRO A 7 -2.09 9.56 18.20
C PRO A 7 -1.21 8.33 18.43
N ALA A 8 -1.39 7.61 19.55
CA ALA A 8 -0.64 6.40 19.85
C ALA A 8 -1.04 5.24 18.93
N ALA A 9 -2.33 5.12 18.57
CA ALA A 9 -2.78 4.15 17.58
C ALA A 9 -2.23 4.47 16.18
N ALA A 10 -2.20 5.76 15.81
CA ALA A 10 -1.59 6.20 14.55
C ALA A 10 -0.10 5.85 14.49
N MET A 11 0.65 6.07 15.57
CA MET A 11 2.08 5.74 15.65
C MET A 11 2.34 4.23 15.55
N ARG A 12 1.56 3.41 16.26
CA ARG A 12 1.65 1.94 16.16
C ARG A 12 1.36 1.46 14.75
N PHE A 13 0.37 2.06 14.10
CA PHE A 13 0.01 1.76 12.73
C PHE A 13 1.16 2.08 11.76
N VAL A 14 1.74 3.29 11.83
CA VAL A 14 2.89 3.68 11.00
C VAL A 14 4.07 2.74 11.23
N THR A 15 4.34 2.35 12.48
CA THR A 15 5.43 1.42 12.81
C THR A 15 5.20 0.05 12.17
N ALA A 16 3.99 -0.48 12.27
CA ALA A 16 3.61 -1.77 11.70
C ALA A 16 3.71 -1.79 10.17
N ILE A 17 3.29 -0.70 9.51
CA ILE A 17 3.42 -0.53 8.06
C ILE A 17 4.90 -0.47 7.65
N ARG A 18 5.74 0.29 8.35
CA ARG A 18 7.18 0.36 8.07
C ARG A 18 7.83 -1.02 8.18
N ALA A 19 7.51 -1.77 9.24
CA ALA A 19 7.99 -3.14 9.40
C ALA A 19 7.54 -4.06 8.26
N ARG A 20 6.30 -3.88 7.77
CA ARG A 20 5.81 -4.63 6.60
C ARG A 20 6.57 -4.26 5.33
N CYS A 21 6.80 -2.97 5.06
CA CYS A 21 7.55 -2.51 3.90
C CYS A 21 9.00 -3.04 3.91
N SER A 22 9.65 -3.10 5.07
CA SER A 22 10.98 -3.71 5.19
C SER A 22 11.00 -5.15 4.68
N ARG A 23 9.98 -5.96 4.99
CA ARG A 23 9.88 -7.35 4.50
C ARG A 23 9.59 -7.47 3.01
N ILE A 24 9.10 -6.40 2.36
CA ILE A 24 8.91 -6.40 0.91
C ILE A 24 10.27 -6.34 0.22
N VAL A 25 11.26 -5.68 0.82
CA VAL A 25 12.64 -5.59 0.28
C VAL A 25 13.29 -6.97 0.18
N ASP A 26 12.98 -7.89 1.11
CA ASP A 26 13.53 -9.26 1.09
C ASP A 26 13.01 -10.10 -0.09
N ALA A 27 11.82 -9.77 -0.60
CA ALA A 27 11.20 -10.44 -1.75
C ALA A 27 10.37 -9.47 -2.60
N PRO A 28 11.01 -8.53 -3.35
CA PRO A 28 10.32 -7.43 -4.04
C PRO A 28 9.34 -7.89 -5.12
N HIS A 29 9.54 -9.10 -5.65
CA HIS A 29 8.66 -9.67 -6.67
C HIS A 29 7.57 -10.60 -6.10
N GLY A 30 7.44 -10.68 -4.77
CA GLY A 30 6.42 -11.51 -4.09
C GLY A 30 5.03 -10.90 -4.03
N GLY A 31 4.88 -9.60 -4.33
CA GLY A 31 3.55 -8.96 -4.42
C GLY A 31 2.70 -9.46 -5.59
N VAL A 32 1.42 -9.12 -5.58
CA VAL A 32 0.54 -9.37 -6.74
C VAL A 32 0.78 -8.28 -7.78
N PRO A 33 1.17 -8.59 -9.02
CA PRO A 33 1.26 -7.61 -10.11
C PRO A 33 -0.10 -6.95 -10.38
N ARG A 34 -0.10 -5.64 -10.66
CA ARG A 34 -1.29 -4.85 -10.99
C ARG A 34 -1.13 -4.11 -12.33
N PRO A 35 -0.83 -4.83 -13.43
CA PRO A 35 -0.52 -4.20 -14.72
C PRO A 35 -1.70 -3.41 -15.31
N ALA A 36 -2.93 -3.73 -14.92
CA ALA A 36 -4.13 -3.02 -15.34
C ALA A 36 -4.22 -1.58 -14.81
N LEU A 37 -3.49 -1.25 -13.73
CA LEU A 37 -3.44 0.11 -13.19
C LEU A 37 -2.21 0.86 -13.73
N TRP A 38 -1.04 0.23 -13.65
CA TRP A 38 0.21 0.73 -14.22
C TRP A 38 1.24 -0.40 -14.34
N SER A 39 2.02 -0.39 -15.43
CA SER A 39 3.18 -1.27 -15.62
C SER A 39 4.16 -1.24 -14.43
N GLY A 40 4.61 -2.42 -14.02
CA GLY A 40 5.55 -2.58 -12.90
C GLY A 40 4.92 -2.43 -11.50
N LEU A 41 3.66 -1.98 -11.40
CA LEU A 41 2.96 -1.83 -10.13
C LEU A 41 2.67 -3.20 -9.49
N ARG A 42 2.92 -3.28 -8.20
CA ARG A 42 2.67 -4.45 -7.36
C ARG A 42 1.89 -4.05 -6.11
N SER A 43 1.18 -5.00 -5.54
CA SER A 43 0.41 -4.79 -4.32
C SER A 43 0.62 -5.92 -3.31
N VAL A 44 0.60 -5.59 -2.02
CA VAL A 44 0.49 -6.58 -0.94
C VAL A 44 -0.58 -6.13 0.05
N ALA A 45 -1.41 -7.07 0.50
CA ALA A 45 -2.34 -6.83 1.59
C ALA A 45 -1.61 -6.87 2.94
N TYR A 46 -2.02 -6.00 3.85
CA TYR A 46 -1.60 -5.99 5.24
C TYR A 46 -2.77 -5.55 6.13
N GLN A 47 -3.37 -6.51 6.84
CA GLN A 47 -4.59 -6.28 7.62
C GLN A 47 -5.68 -5.61 6.76
N ARG A 48 -6.14 -4.42 7.15
CA ARG A 48 -7.16 -3.63 6.44
C ARG A 48 -6.57 -2.70 5.38
N TYR A 49 -5.30 -2.85 5.02
CA TYR A 49 -4.60 -1.97 4.10
C TYR A 49 -4.05 -2.72 2.90
N VAL A 50 -3.93 -2.03 1.77
CA VAL A 50 -3.21 -2.47 0.58
C VAL A 50 -2.06 -1.51 0.33
N ILE A 51 -0.85 -2.06 0.28
CA ILE A 51 0.38 -1.32 0.00
C ILE A 51 0.69 -1.53 -1.49
N PHE A 52 0.71 -0.44 -2.24
CA PHE A 52 1.10 -0.39 -3.64
C PHE A 52 2.53 0.09 -3.75
N TYR A 53 3.33 -0.62 -4.55
CA TYR A 53 4.75 -0.30 -4.73
C TYR A 53 5.25 -0.73 -6.11
N THR A 54 6.34 -0.11 -6.54
CA THR A 54 7.12 -0.49 -7.72
C THR A 54 8.50 -0.98 -7.29
N VAL A 55 9.14 -1.78 -8.14
CA VAL A 55 10.52 -2.26 -7.92
C VAL A 55 11.44 -1.48 -8.88
N GLU A 56 12.42 -0.78 -8.32
CA GLU A 56 13.35 0.08 -9.04
C GLU A 56 14.78 -0.38 -8.74
N GLY A 57 15.33 -1.24 -9.61
CA GLY A 57 16.62 -1.87 -9.37
C GLY A 57 16.63 -2.70 -8.09
N ALA A 58 17.45 -2.29 -7.12
CA ALA A 58 17.57 -2.95 -5.82
C ALA A 58 16.66 -2.35 -4.73
N ALA A 59 15.83 -1.37 -5.07
CA ALA A 59 14.93 -0.70 -4.14
C ALA A 59 13.46 -0.96 -4.48
N ILE A 60 12.59 -0.72 -3.49
CA ILE A 60 11.15 -0.60 -3.71
C ILE A 60 10.75 0.86 -3.49
N ARG A 61 9.85 1.37 -4.32
CA ARG A 61 9.21 2.67 -4.11
C ARG A 61 7.76 2.44 -3.71
N ILE A 62 7.38 2.90 -2.52
CA ILE A 62 5.99 2.83 -2.07
C ILE A 62 5.21 3.94 -2.77
N GLU A 63 4.23 3.56 -3.58
CA GLU A 63 3.39 4.49 -4.33
C GLU A 63 2.26 5.02 -3.44
N ARG A 64 1.51 4.10 -2.84
CA ARG A 64 0.30 4.40 -2.05
C ARG A 64 0.06 3.32 -1.01
N ILE A 65 -0.56 3.73 0.10
CA ILE A 65 -1.09 2.82 1.12
C ILE A 65 -2.54 3.18 1.33
N LEU A 66 -3.43 2.26 1.00
CA LEU A 66 -4.87 2.49 0.96
C LEU A 66 -5.59 1.62 1.97
N HIS A 67 -6.63 2.14 2.62
CA HIS A 67 -7.48 1.32 3.48
C HIS A 67 -8.47 0.54 2.61
N GLY A 68 -8.37 -0.79 2.63
CA GLY A 68 -8.99 -1.70 1.65
C GLY A 68 -10.51 -1.63 1.57
N ALA A 69 -11.19 -1.20 2.64
CA ALA A 69 -12.64 -1.05 2.66
C ALA A 69 -13.14 0.40 2.47
N ARG A 70 -12.25 1.40 2.37
CA ARG A 70 -12.65 2.82 2.31
C ARG A 70 -12.19 3.52 1.03
N ASP A 71 -11.01 3.16 0.53
CA ASP A 71 -10.38 3.89 -0.57
C ASP A 71 -10.32 3.10 -1.88
N ILE A 72 -10.47 1.76 -1.82
CA ILE A 72 -10.45 0.92 -3.02
C ILE A 72 -11.70 1.18 -3.88
N GLU A 73 -12.88 1.28 -3.27
CA GLU A 73 -14.10 1.66 -3.99
C GLU A 73 -13.97 3.04 -4.65
N ALA A 74 -13.48 4.05 -3.91
CA ALA A 74 -13.30 5.41 -4.45
C ALA A 74 -12.41 5.46 -5.70
N ILE A 75 -11.32 4.67 -5.74
CA ILE A 75 -10.42 4.61 -6.90
C ILE A 75 -11.03 3.84 -8.07
N PHE A 76 -11.88 2.86 -7.81
CA PHE A 76 -12.60 2.15 -8.88
C PHE A 76 -13.75 2.98 -9.48
N TYR A 77 -14.25 3.99 -8.78
CA TYR A 77 -15.28 4.91 -9.31
C TYR A 77 -14.72 6.13 -10.07
N GLU A 78 -13.46 6.55 -9.84
CA GLU A 78 -12.83 7.66 -10.58
C GLU A 78 -12.26 7.27 -11.96
N GLY A 79 -12.35 5.99 -12.35
CA GLY A 79 -11.87 5.48 -13.64
C GLY A 79 -12.93 5.39 -14.76
N ASP A 80 -14.13 5.91 -14.53
CA ASP A 80 -15.30 5.76 -15.43
C ASP A 80 -15.85 7.13 -15.90
N SER A 81 -14.96 8.09 -16.16
CA SER A 81 -15.32 9.41 -16.75
C SER A 81 -14.44 9.77 -17.95
#